data_AF-A0A7V5ZKG6-F1
#
_entry.id   AF-A0A7V5ZKG6-F1
#
_cell.length_a   1.000
_cell.length_b   1.000
_cell.length_c   1.000
_cell.angle_alpha   90.00
_cell.angle_beta   90.00
_cell.angle_gamma   90.00
#
_symmetry.space_group_name_H-M   'P 1'
#
loop_
_entity.id
_entity.type
_entity.pdbx_description
1 polymer ?
#
loop_
_entity_poly.entity_id
_entity_poly.type
_entity_poly.pdbx_seq_one_letter_code
_entity_poly.pdbx_strand_id
1 'polypeptide(L)'
;MRWGVVVTSAAALLLAGCAVNPVTGKSQLDLLGEAQEIELGRTLYPGTIQESLGPLPDEAVQAMVRRVGQAVAAVGHRPALPYEFTAVDEPEVNAFALPGGKICITRGLLSRLESEDGVAAVLAHEVGHVTARHAVASYNRQILAGVVAVGAGIYMESSDSELRGLVGLGAVLGTQLALAFYSREQERQADALGLDYAVKAGYSPRGMIETHKVLLALQQGKVSLVERMFASHPMSAERLATAQREVEGLPPEIQARPLRVEPYRAVAAPLLAARPAWDLAAEGRRLLAAKKVREAEAKLAEAARREPRAGMIRTLHAVSLVMAERKGEAAAEAREGARLAEHAFLAQFLAGQILLDPDAAAALERLDRAESLLPGVAQVAYLRGVALERLKRPREAAQAYRTAVERDPQGQVGAAAARRLQELGYRPAEGGRP
;
A
#
# COMPACT_ATOMS: atom_id res chain seq x y z
N MET A 1 15.65 41.90 -21.56
CA MET A 1 15.94 40.73 -22.43
C MET A 1 16.13 39.40 -21.70
N ARG A 2 16.43 39.33 -20.39
CA ARG A 2 16.63 38.05 -19.66
C ARG A 2 15.34 37.36 -19.16
N TRP A 3 14.22 38.09 -19.06
CA TRP A 3 12.90 37.53 -18.67
C TRP A 3 12.18 36.83 -19.83
N GLY A 4 12.41 37.28 -21.07
CA GLY A 4 11.82 36.67 -22.25
C GLY A 4 12.30 35.24 -22.51
N VAL A 5 13.55 34.93 -22.14
CA VAL A 5 14.18 33.61 -22.32
C VAL A 5 13.67 32.57 -21.31
N VAL A 6 13.35 32.98 -20.08
CA VAL A 6 12.82 32.07 -19.04
C VAL A 6 11.34 31.70 -19.33
N VAL A 7 10.54 32.67 -19.78
CA VAL A 7 9.13 32.43 -20.16
C VAL A 7 9.02 31.58 -21.43
N THR A 8 9.91 31.78 -22.41
CA THR A 8 9.95 30.92 -23.60
C THR A 8 10.48 29.51 -23.32
N SER A 9 11.38 29.34 -22.33
CA SER A 9 11.88 28.00 -21.94
C SER A 9 10.83 27.18 -21.17
N ALA A 10 10.05 27.81 -20.29
CA ALA A 10 8.92 27.14 -19.62
C ALA A 10 7.77 26.80 -20.58
N ALA A 11 7.48 27.67 -21.56
CA ALA A 11 6.50 27.40 -22.61
C ALA A 11 6.95 26.29 -23.59
N ALA A 12 8.26 26.19 -23.88
CA ALA A 12 8.81 25.12 -24.72
C ALA A 12 8.78 23.74 -24.02
N LEU A 13 8.95 23.68 -22.69
CA LEU A 13 8.78 22.46 -21.90
C LEU A 13 7.32 21.98 -21.84
N LEU A 14 6.36 22.91 -21.87
CA LEU A 14 4.92 22.59 -21.91
C LEU A 14 4.46 22.02 -23.28
N LEU A 15 5.17 22.32 -24.37
CA LEU A 15 4.83 21.82 -25.72
C LEU A 15 5.35 20.39 -25.99
N ALA A 16 6.34 19.92 -25.22
CA ALA A 16 6.87 18.55 -25.32
C ALA A 16 6.14 17.52 -24.43
N GLY A 17 5.22 17.98 -23.57
CA GLY A 17 4.52 17.16 -22.58
C GLY A 17 3.13 16.70 -22.99
N CYS A 18 2.80 16.61 -24.28
CA CYS A 18 1.49 16.11 -24.73
C CYS A 18 1.64 14.69 -25.29
N ALA A 19 1.00 13.70 -24.68
CA ALA A 19 0.88 12.36 -25.24
C ALA A 19 -0.59 11.99 -25.48
N VAL A 20 -0.82 11.06 -26.40
CA VAL A 20 -2.16 10.55 -26.71
C VAL A 20 -2.53 9.49 -25.68
N ASN A 21 -3.67 9.67 -25.02
CA ASN A 21 -4.23 8.65 -24.14
C ASN A 21 -4.59 7.40 -24.97
N PRO A 22 -4.02 6.23 -24.66
CA PRO A 22 -4.15 5.04 -25.51
C PRO A 22 -5.57 4.47 -25.55
N VAL A 23 -6.44 4.85 -24.62
CA VAL A 23 -7.86 4.46 -24.62
C VAL A 23 -8.72 5.48 -25.36
N THR A 24 -8.60 6.77 -25.01
CA THR A 24 -9.53 7.79 -25.53
C THR A 24 -9.09 8.40 -26.86
N GLY A 25 -7.82 8.22 -27.25
CA GLY A 25 -7.22 8.89 -28.41
C GLY A 25 -7.04 10.41 -28.24
N LYS A 26 -7.34 10.97 -27.05
CA LYS A 26 -7.21 12.41 -26.77
C LYS A 26 -5.81 12.76 -26.30
N SER A 27 -5.31 13.92 -26.73
CA SER A 27 -4.08 14.51 -26.19
C SER A 27 -4.27 14.91 -24.73
N GLN A 28 -3.36 14.49 -23.87
CA GLN A 28 -3.32 14.84 -22.45
C GLN A 28 -1.90 15.25 -22.05
N LEU A 29 -1.78 16.08 -21.02
CA LEU A 29 -0.49 16.40 -20.44
C LEU A 29 0.14 15.13 -19.84
N ASP A 30 1.22 14.67 -20.44
CA ASP A 30 1.99 13.51 -20.07
C ASP A 30 3.43 13.93 -19.76
N LEU A 31 3.66 14.32 -18.52
CA LEU A 31 4.99 14.68 -18.02
C LEU A 31 5.87 13.43 -17.77
N LEU A 32 5.33 12.23 -17.97
CA LEU A 32 5.95 10.97 -17.56
C LEU A 32 5.79 9.92 -18.66
N GLY A 33 6.76 9.81 -19.56
CA GLY A 33 6.74 8.81 -20.64
C GLY A 33 6.61 7.37 -20.14
N GLU A 34 6.22 6.44 -21.02
CA GLU A 34 5.96 5.03 -20.63
C GLU A 34 7.16 4.36 -19.95
N ALA A 35 8.39 4.62 -20.39
CA ALA A 35 9.58 4.07 -19.74
C ALA A 35 9.74 4.59 -18.29
N GLN A 36 9.50 5.89 -18.07
CA GLN A 36 9.51 6.48 -16.73
C GLN A 36 8.33 5.98 -15.88
N GLU A 37 7.18 5.71 -16.49
CA GLU A 37 6.01 5.09 -15.85
C GLU A 37 6.32 3.71 -15.30
N ILE A 38 6.92 2.86 -16.14
CA ILE A 38 7.34 1.51 -15.77
C ILE A 38 8.37 1.56 -14.65
N GLU A 39 9.36 2.45 -14.76
CA GLU A 39 10.41 2.57 -13.76
C GLU A 39 9.91 3.10 -12.42
N LEU A 40 9.00 4.07 -12.45
CA LEU A 40 8.34 4.58 -11.24
C LEU A 40 7.55 3.47 -10.55
N GLY A 41 6.74 2.72 -11.30
CA GLY A 41 6.02 1.55 -10.79
C GLY A 41 6.96 0.52 -10.16
N ARG A 42 8.01 0.14 -10.88
CA ARG A 42 9.02 -0.83 -10.43
C ARG A 42 9.71 -0.40 -9.13
N THR A 43 9.98 0.89 -8.98
CA THR A 43 10.62 1.46 -7.79
C THR A 43 9.69 1.49 -6.58
N LEU A 44 8.43 1.86 -6.78
CA LEU A 44 7.46 2.01 -5.68
C LEU A 44 6.88 0.68 -5.21
N TYR A 45 6.72 -0.30 -6.11
CA TYR A 45 5.92 -1.49 -5.84
C TYR A 45 6.37 -2.32 -4.63
N PRO A 46 7.67 -2.60 -4.41
CA PRO A 46 8.10 -3.33 -3.23
C PRO A 46 7.74 -2.61 -1.92
N GLY A 47 7.90 -1.28 -1.89
CA GLY A 47 7.50 -0.44 -0.76
C GLY A 47 6.01 -0.54 -0.51
N THR A 48 5.19 -0.35 -1.55
CA THR A 48 3.73 -0.39 -1.45
C THR A 48 3.18 -1.76 -1.01
N ILE A 49 3.81 -2.87 -1.40
CA ILE A 49 3.46 -4.20 -0.89
C ILE A 49 3.71 -4.26 0.62
N GLN A 50 4.85 -3.74 1.09
CA GLN A 50 5.20 -3.73 2.51
C GLN A 50 4.35 -2.74 3.34
N GLU A 51 3.96 -1.60 2.75
CA GLU A 51 2.95 -0.68 3.30
C GLU A 51 1.61 -1.40 3.53
N SER A 52 1.25 -2.31 2.62
CA SER A 52 0.03 -3.11 2.65
C SER A 52 0.15 -4.37 3.51
N LEU A 53 0.99 -4.31 4.55
CA LEU A 53 1.29 -5.39 5.49
C LEU A 53 2.04 -6.60 4.89
N GLY A 54 2.63 -6.43 3.71
CA GLY A 54 3.38 -7.47 3.00
C GLY A 54 2.50 -8.30 2.05
N PRO A 55 3.13 -9.21 1.28
CA PRO A 55 2.38 -10.14 0.44
C PRO A 55 1.55 -11.09 1.32
N LEU A 56 0.32 -11.39 0.89
CA LEU A 56 -0.49 -12.43 1.51
C LEU A 56 0.25 -13.79 1.41
N PRO A 57 0.53 -14.49 2.54
CA PRO A 57 1.28 -15.74 2.55
C PRO A 57 0.40 -16.95 2.18
N ASP A 58 -0.22 -16.91 1.00
CA ASP A 58 -1.03 -17.99 0.45
C ASP A 58 -0.75 -18.14 -1.05
N GLU A 59 0.06 -19.13 -1.40
CA GLU A 59 0.51 -19.32 -2.79
C GLU A 59 -0.63 -19.68 -3.75
N ALA A 60 -1.69 -20.34 -3.27
CA ALA A 60 -2.85 -20.67 -4.09
C ALA A 60 -3.61 -19.39 -4.46
N VAL A 61 -3.80 -18.49 -3.50
CA VAL A 61 -4.42 -17.18 -3.74
C VAL A 61 -3.52 -16.31 -4.63
N GLN A 62 -2.22 -16.26 -4.38
CA GLN A 62 -1.27 -15.51 -5.21
C GLN A 62 -1.28 -16.01 -6.67
N ALA A 63 -1.26 -17.34 -6.87
CA ALA A 63 -1.32 -17.94 -8.20
C ALA A 63 -2.64 -17.63 -8.93
N MET A 64 -3.77 -17.66 -8.23
CA MET A 64 -5.06 -17.25 -8.79
C MET A 64 -5.05 -15.78 -9.19
N VAL A 65 -4.63 -14.87 -8.29
CA VAL A 65 -4.56 -13.43 -8.57
C VAL A 65 -3.66 -13.13 -9.78
N ARG A 66 -2.48 -13.76 -9.86
CA ARG A 66 -1.59 -13.64 -11.02
C ARG A 66 -2.24 -14.18 -12.29
N ARG A 67 -2.83 -15.38 -12.25
CA ARG A 67 -3.48 -15.99 -13.43
C ARG A 67 -4.61 -15.11 -13.97
N VAL A 68 -5.51 -14.69 -13.08
CA VAL A 68 -6.68 -13.88 -13.43
C VAL A 68 -6.23 -12.51 -13.94
N GLY A 69 -5.32 -11.85 -13.23
CA GLY A 69 -4.77 -10.55 -13.61
C GLY A 69 -4.09 -10.57 -14.97
N GLN A 70 -3.23 -11.56 -15.23
CA GLN A 70 -2.57 -11.69 -16.53
C GLN A 70 -3.57 -11.95 -17.67
N ALA A 71 -4.62 -12.73 -17.42
CA ALA A 71 -5.66 -12.99 -18.42
C ALA A 71 -6.41 -11.71 -18.83
N VAL A 72 -6.77 -10.85 -17.87
CA VAL A 72 -7.46 -9.58 -18.17
C VAL A 72 -6.52 -8.51 -18.75
N ALA A 73 -5.26 -8.49 -18.34
CA ALA A 73 -4.26 -7.57 -18.90
C ALA A 73 -3.93 -7.87 -20.36
N ALA A 74 -3.86 -9.16 -20.74
CA ALA A 74 -3.51 -9.59 -22.09
C ALA A 74 -4.53 -9.15 -23.16
N VAL A 75 -5.78 -8.89 -22.76
CA VAL A 75 -6.86 -8.42 -23.65
C VAL A 75 -7.12 -6.91 -23.53
N GLY A 76 -6.37 -6.20 -22.68
CA GLY A 76 -6.47 -4.76 -22.49
C GLY A 76 -5.83 -3.94 -23.62
N HIS A 77 -5.96 -2.61 -23.58
CA HIS A 77 -5.37 -1.76 -24.65
C HIS A 77 -3.85 -1.53 -24.50
N ARG A 78 -3.21 -1.96 -23.41
CA ARG A 78 -1.74 -1.88 -23.21
C ARG A 78 -1.14 -3.25 -22.81
N PRO A 79 -1.34 -4.32 -23.59
CA PRO A 79 -1.01 -5.68 -23.16
C PRO A 79 0.51 -5.95 -23.04
N ALA A 80 1.35 -5.07 -23.61
CA ALA A 80 2.81 -5.19 -23.57
C ALA A 80 3.45 -4.60 -22.28
N LEU A 81 2.67 -3.98 -21.40
CA LEU A 81 3.21 -3.51 -20.12
C LEU A 81 3.65 -4.69 -19.24
N PRO A 82 4.68 -4.52 -18.41
CA PRO A 82 5.16 -5.55 -17.50
C PRO A 82 4.23 -5.66 -16.29
N TYR A 83 3.01 -6.17 -16.50
CA TYR A 83 2.01 -6.30 -15.45
C TYR A 83 2.47 -7.25 -14.35
N GLU A 84 2.32 -6.82 -13.10
CA GLU A 84 2.54 -7.64 -11.91
C GLU A 84 1.32 -7.51 -10.99
N PHE A 85 0.87 -8.65 -10.46
CA PHE A 85 -0.33 -8.73 -9.62
C PHE A 85 0.02 -9.40 -8.30
N THR A 86 -0.30 -8.75 -7.18
CA THR A 86 0.02 -9.25 -5.84
C THR A 86 -1.21 -9.19 -4.94
N ALA A 87 -1.52 -10.30 -4.27
CA ALA A 87 -2.41 -10.27 -3.12
C ALA A 87 -1.64 -9.77 -1.90
N VAL A 88 -2.17 -8.79 -1.17
CA VAL A 88 -1.52 -8.19 0.01
C VAL A 88 -2.29 -8.48 1.30
N ASP A 89 -1.58 -8.51 2.42
CA ASP A 89 -2.10 -8.98 3.72
C ASP A 89 -2.99 -7.95 4.45
N GLU A 90 -3.30 -6.83 3.79
CA GLU A 90 -4.11 -5.74 4.30
C GLU A 90 -5.58 -6.15 4.55
N PRO A 91 -6.09 -6.11 5.80
CA PRO A 91 -7.47 -6.50 6.11
C PRO A 91 -8.53 -5.51 5.64
N GLU A 92 -8.16 -4.26 5.38
CA GLU A 92 -9.10 -3.28 4.83
C GLU A 92 -9.43 -3.62 3.36
N VAL A 93 -10.66 -3.32 2.96
CA VAL A 93 -11.19 -3.66 1.64
C VAL A 93 -10.64 -2.69 0.61
N ASN A 94 -9.74 -3.15 -0.26
CA ASN A 94 -9.19 -2.30 -1.31
C ASN A 94 -8.61 -3.11 -2.49
N ALA A 95 -8.43 -2.43 -3.61
CA ALA A 95 -7.54 -2.79 -4.70
C ALA A 95 -6.93 -1.50 -5.26
N PHE A 96 -5.73 -1.58 -5.82
CA PHE A 96 -5.08 -0.38 -6.36
C PHE A 96 -4.05 -0.72 -7.43
N ALA A 97 -3.87 0.22 -8.34
CA ALA A 97 -2.86 0.19 -9.37
C ALA A 97 -1.82 1.30 -9.19
N LEU A 98 -0.55 0.93 -9.29
CA LEU A 98 0.55 1.86 -9.49
C LEU A 98 0.84 2.01 -11.00
N PRO A 99 1.52 3.09 -11.40
CA PRO A 99 2.03 3.25 -12.76
C PRO A 99 2.77 2.02 -13.29
N GLY A 100 2.71 1.76 -14.59
CA GLY A 100 3.53 0.71 -15.21
C GLY A 100 3.02 -0.73 -14.98
N GLY A 101 1.76 -0.89 -14.56
CA GLY A 101 1.10 -2.19 -14.50
C GLY A 101 1.27 -2.97 -13.19
N LYS A 102 1.62 -2.30 -12.08
CA LYS A 102 1.73 -2.97 -10.78
C LYS A 102 0.42 -2.85 -10.03
N ILE A 103 -0.25 -3.98 -9.78
CA ILE A 103 -1.60 -4.02 -9.24
C ILE A 103 -1.60 -4.87 -7.97
N CYS A 104 -2.33 -4.41 -6.95
CA CYS A 104 -2.56 -5.15 -5.72
C CYS A 104 -4.04 -5.31 -5.44
N ILE A 105 -4.38 -6.43 -4.81
CA ILE A 105 -5.71 -6.68 -4.24
C ILE A 105 -5.55 -7.11 -2.80
N THR A 106 -6.33 -6.53 -1.89
CA THR A 106 -6.19 -6.83 -0.47
C THR A 106 -6.90 -8.13 -0.08
N ARG A 107 -6.40 -8.81 0.95
CA ARG A 107 -7.11 -9.93 1.56
C ARG A 107 -8.50 -9.52 2.07
N GLY A 108 -8.65 -8.26 2.50
CA GLY A 108 -9.92 -7.69 2.94
C GLY A 108 -10.98 -7.74 1.84
N LEU A 109 -10.61 -7.39 0.60
CA LEU A 109 -11.50 -7.47 -0.55
C LEU A 109 -11.72 -8.92 -1.00
N LEU A 110 -10.65 -9.72 -1.13
CA LEU A 110 -10.76 -11.14 -1.50
C LEU A 110 -11.73 -11.90 -0.56
N SER A 111 -11.64 -11.70 0.76
CA SER A 111 -12.53 -12.39 1.71
C SER A 111 -14.03 -11.98 1.63
N ARG A 112 -14.38 -11.04 0.74
CA ARG A 112 -15.75 -10.56 0.50
C ARG A 112 -16.28 -10.86 -0.89
N LEU A 113 -15.42 -11.26 -1.82
CA LEU A 113 -15.84 -11.70 -3.16
C LEU A 113 -16.41 -13.11 -3.10
N GLU A 114 -17.28 -13.43 -4.06
CA GLU A 114 -17.99 -14.72 -4.10
C GLU A 114 -17.55 -15.66 -5.23
N SER A 115 -16.75 -15.16 -6.18
CA SER A 115 -16.33 -15.91 -7.37
C SER A 115 -15.02 -15.39 -7.96
N GLU A 116 -14.37 -16.21 -8.79
CA GLU A 116 -13.17 -15.80 -9.54
C GLU A 116 -13.51 -14.69 -10.54
N ASP A 117 -14.75 -14.66 -11.05
CA ASP A 117 -15.24 -13.58 -11.91
C ASP A 117 -15.34 -12.23 -11.18
N GLY A 118 -15.60 -12.24 -9.87
CA GLY A 118 -15.51 -11.04 -9.04
C GLY A 118 -14.06 -10.55 -8.92
N VAL A 119 -13.11 -11.47 -8.75
CA VAL A 119 -11.67 -11.13 -8.77
C VAL A 119 -11.28 -10.55 -10.12
N ALA A 120 -11.75 -11.17 -11.22
CA ALA A 120 -11.50 -10.68 -12.56
C ALA A 120 -12.08 -9.28 -12.80
N ALA A 121 -13.29 -9.01 -12.31
CA ALA A 121 -13.89 -7.68 -12.42
C ALA A 121 -13.07 -6.60 -11.70
N VAL A 122 -12.62 -6.89 -10.47
CA VAL A 122 -11.73 -5.98 -9.71
C VAL A 122 -10.42 -5.74 -10.45
N LEU A 123 -9.71 -6.81 -10.83
CA LEU A 123 -8.41 -6.67 -11.50
C LEU A 123 -8.54 -6.01 -12.88
N ALA A 124 -9.61 -6.28 -13.61
CA ALA A 124 -9.89 -5.65 -14.90
C ALA A 124 -10.17 -4.14 -14.75
N HIS A 125 -10.88 -3.72 -13.70
CA HIS A 125 -11.07 -2.31 -13.36
C HIS A 125 -9.72 -1.61 -13.09
N GLU A 126 -8.85 -2.23 -12.29
CA GLU A 126 -7.49 -1.71 -12.05
C GLU A 126 -6.64 -1.65 -13.33
N VAL A 127 -6.72 -2.68 -14.20
CA VAL A 127 -6.11 -2.64 -15.54
C VAL A 127 -6.69 -1.50 -16.39
N GLY A 128 -7.98 -1.20 -16.24
CA GLY A 128 -8.64 -0.02 -16.81
C GLY A 128 -7.95 1.28 -16.40
N HIS A 129 -7.68 1.47 -15.11
CA HIS A 129 -6.95 2.64 -14.60
C HIS A 129 -5.52 2.74 -15.15
N VAL A 130 -4.77 1.63 -15.19
CA VAL A 130 -3.42 1.60 -15.78
C VAL A 130 -3.44 1.94 -17.25
N THR A 131 -4.37 1.33 -18.00
CA THR A 131 -4.46 1.52 -19.44
C THR A 131 -4.84 2.96 -19.77
N ALA A 132 -5.82 3.53 -19.05
CA ALA A 132 -6.22 4.92 -19.22
C ALA A 132 -5.25 5.93 -18.59
N ARG A 133 -4.13 5.48 -18.00
CA ARG A 133 -3.09 6.30 -17.36
C ARG A 133 -3.64 7.22 -16.26
N HIS A 134 -4.65 6.75 -15.51
CA HIS A 134 -5.32 7.55 -14.48
C HIS A 134 -4.38 7.95 -13.33
N ALA A 135 -3.50 7.05 -12.90
CA ALA A 135 -2.48 7.33 -11.88
C ALA A 135 -1.48 8.41 -12.34
N VAL A 136 -1.03 8.37 -13.60
CA VAL A 136 -0.13 9.39 -14.18
C VAL A 136 -0.82 10.75 -14.26
N ALA A 137 -2.10 10.79 -14.64
CA ALA A 137 -2.87 12.03 -14.63
C ALA A 137 -2.99 12.62 -13.22
N SER A 138 -3.19 11.80 -12.18
CA SER A 138 -3.18 12.23 -10.78
C SER A 138 -1.80 12.75 -10.36
N TYR A 139 -0.73 12.05 -10.71
CA TYR A 139 0.65 12.45 -10.41
C TYR A 139 1.01 13.80 -11.06
N ASN A 140 0.68 14.01 -12.34
CA ASN A 140 0.94 15.26 -13.04
C ASN A 140 0.19 16.44 -12.39
N ARG A 141 -1.08 16.23 -11.98
CA ARG A 141 -1.84 17.24 -11.22
C ARG A 141 -1.16 17.61 -9.90
N GLN A 142 -0.56 16.64 -9.21
CA GLN A 142 0.12 16.89 -7.94
C GLN A 142 1.44 17.61 -8.07
N ILE A 143 2.26 17.27 -9.07
CA ILE A 143 3.48 18.04 -9.37
C ILE A 143 3.11 19.51 -9.61
N LEU A 144 2.09 19.75 -10.45
CA LEU A 144 1.63 21.10 -10.75
C LEU A 144 1.10 21.81 -9.50
N ALA A 145 0.32 21.12 -8.66
CA ALA A 145 -0.17 21.68 -7.40
C ALA A 145 0.94 21.96 -6.38
N GLY A 146 1.97 21.11 -6.31
CA GLY A 146 3.13 21.28 -5.43
C GLY A 146 4.00 22.47 -5.84
N VAL A 147 4.20 22.68 -7.14
CA VAL A 147 4.86 23.88 -7.68
C VAL A 147 4.10 25.15 -7.31
N VAL A 148 2.76 25.10 -7.28
CA VAL A 148 1.91 26.23 -6.85
C VAL A 148 1.96 26.44 -5.33
N ALA A 149 1.99 25.36 -4.54
CA ALA A 149 2.01 25.42 -3.07
C ALA A 149 3.33 25.94 -2.49
N VAL A 150 4.48 25.64 -3.11
CA VAL A 150 5.78 26.24 -2.75
C VAL A 150 5.76 27.77 -2.94
N GLY A 151 4.90 28.29 -3.81
CA GLY A 151 4.63 29.72 -3.95
C GLY A 151 3.79 30.34 -2.83
N ALA A 152 3.17 29.54 -1.93
CA ALA A 152 2.13 30.02 -1.03
C ALA A 152 2.26 29.64 0.48
N GLY A 153 3.06 28.65 0.89
CA GLY A 153 2.88 28.02 2.22
C GLY A 153 4.11 27.83 3.09
N ILE A 154 4.52 28.87 3.83
CA ILE A 154 5.31 28.77 5.08
C ILE A 154 4.29 28.73 6.23
N TYR A 155 3.85 27.56 6.72
CA TYR A 155 3.32 27.39 8.09
C TYR A 155 2.86 25.95 8.37
N MET A 156 3.27 25.39 9.51
CA MET A 156 2.56 24.47 10.42
C MET A 156 3.46 23.33 10.93
N GLU A 157 3.76 23.38 12.23
CA GLU A 157 4.59 22.43 12.98
C GLU A 157 3.77 21.89 14.16
N SER A 158 3.70 20.56 14.37
CA SER A 158 3.02 19.93 15.51
C SER A 158 3.98 19.06 16.35
N SER A 159 3.79 19.06 17.67
CA SER A 159 4.79 18.77 18.71
C SER A 159 4.47 17.52 19.56
N ASP A 160 4.74 16.31 19.04
CA ASP A 160 4.74 15.09 19.86
C ASP A 160 5.78 14.07 19.34
N SER A 161 6.71 13.60 20.19
CA SER A 161 8.00 13.02 19.76
C SER A 161 8.00 11.50 19.52
N GLU A 162 7.20 10.72 20.25
CA GLU A 162 7.06 9.27 20.07
C GLU A 162 6.14 8.94 18.87
N LEU A 163 5.07 9.72 18.72
CA LEU A 163 4.19 9.68 17.56
C LEU A 163 4.91 10.11 16.28
N ARG A 164 5.89 11.04 16.34
CA ARG A 164 6.70 11.44 15.18
C ARG A 164 7.52 10.29 14.58
N GLY A 165 7.99 9.32 15.37
CA GLY A 165 8.71 8.14 14.86
C GLY A 165 7.80 7.19 14.05
N LEU A 166 6.57 6.98 14.52
CA LEU A 166 5.52 6.23 13.82
C LEU A 166 4.97 6.99 12.60
N VAL A 167 4.84 8.32 12.70
CA VAL A 167 4.39 9.22 11.63
C VAL A 167 5.47 9.39 10.55
N GLY A 168 6.76 9.36 10.91
CA GLY A 168 7.88 9.37 9.97
C GLY A 168 7.96 8.10 9.13
N LEU A 169 7.61 6.95 9.73
CA LEU A 169 7.38 5.71 8.97
C LEU A 169 6.19 5.89 8.01
N GLY A 170 5.08 6.49 8.47
CA GLY A 170 3.90 6.82 7.65
C GLY A 170 4.14 7.80 6.50
N ALA A 171 5.21 8.61 6.54
CA ALA A 171 5.61 9.50 5.44
C ALA A 171 6.45 8.77 4.36
N VAL A 172 7.30 7.83 4.77
CA VAL A 172 8.01 6.92 3.85
C VAL A 172 7.05 5.88 3.25
N LEU A 173 6.02 5.51 4.02
CA LEU A 173 4.97 4.54 3.69
C LEU A 173 3.68 5.21 3.12
N GLY A 174 3.72 6.51 2.83
CA GLY A 174 2.53 7.34 2.57
C GLY A 174 2.16 7.49 1.09
N THR A 175 2.87 6.80 0.19
CA THR A 175 2.75 6.98 -1.27
C THR A 175 1.34 6.65 -1.78
N GLN A 176 0.65 5.72 -1.10
CA GLN A 176 -0.73 5.31 -1.37
C GLN A 176 -1.76 6.45 -1.25
N LEU A 177 -1.59 7.37 -0.29
CA LEU A 177 -2.55 8.46 -0.05
C LEU A 177 -2.39 9.61 -1.04
N ALA A 178 -1.20 9.77 -1.63
CA ALA A 178 -0.97 10.80 -2.63
C ALA A 178 -1.66 10.44 -3.96
N LEU A 179 -1.64 9.20 -4.43
CA LEU A 179 -1.97 8.91 -5.83
C LEU A 179 -3.46 8.61 -6.13
N ALA A 180 -4.32 8.52 -5.11
CA ALA A 180 -5.48 7.62 -5.23
C ALA A 180 -6.86 8.24 -5.44
N PHE A 181 -7.07 9.56 -5.50
CA PHE A 181 -8.41 10.08 -5.81
C PHE A 181 -8.63 10.17 -7.33
N TYR A 182 -9.45 9.27 -7.88
CA TYR A 182 -9.92 9.38 -9.26
C TYR A 182 -11.27 10.08 -9.34
N SER A 183 -11.46 10.83 -10.44
CA SER A 183 -12.73 11.52 -10.67
C SER A 183 -13.84 10.51 -11.00
N ARG A 184 -15.10 10.90 -10.79
CA ARG A 184 -16.26 10.07 -11.19
C ARG A 184 -16.23 9.64 -12.67
N GLU A 185 -15.61 10.45 -13.53
CA GLU A 185 -15.44 10.10 -14.94
C GLU A 185 -14.39 9.02 -15.15
N GLN A 186 -13.27 9.10 -14.43
CA GLN A 186 -12.22 8.08 -14.44
C GLN A 186 -12.75 6.74 -13.93
N GLU A 187 -13.61 6.76 -12.90
CA GLU A 187 -14.31 5.58 -12.39
C GLU A 187 -15.22 4.92 -13.44
N ARG A 188 -16.09 5.72 -14.09
CA ARG A 188 -16.96 5.21 -15.16
C ARG A 188 -16.17 4.63 -16.32
N GLN A 189 -15.08 5.28 -16.70
CA GLN A 189 -14.20 4.78 -17.75
C GLN A 189 -13.55 3.46 -17.34
N ALA A 190 -13.07 3.34 -16.10
CA ALA A 190 -12.48 2.11 -15.60
C ALA A 190 -13.51 0.98 -15.44
N ASP A 191 -14.77 1.27 -15.09
CA ASP A 191 -15.87 0.31 -15.09
C ASP A 191 -16.16 -0.22 -16.50
N ALA A 192 -16.34 0.66 -17.48
CA ALA A 192 -16.61 0.26 -18.85
C ALA A 192 -15.47 -0.59 -19.44
N LEU A 193 -14.21 -0.18 -19.22
CA LEU A 193 -13.03 -0.94 -19.62
C LEU A 193 -12.92 -2.27 -18.86
N GLY A 194 -13.17 -2.26 -17.55
CA GLY A 194 -13.09 -3.43 -16.70
C GLY A 194 -14.10 -4.50 -17.11
N LEU A 195 -15.33 -4.11 -17.45
CA LEU A 195 -16.35 -5.01 -17.97
C LEU A 195 -15.91 -5.61 -19.31
N ASP A 196 -15.45 -4.77 -20.23
CA ASP A 196 -14.97 -5.19 -21.56
C ASP A 196 -13.80 -6.19 -21.45
N TYR A 197 -12.78 -5.89 -20.64
CA TYR A 197 -11.63 -6.75 -20.46
C TYR A 197 -11.99 -8.07 -19.78
N ALA A 198 -12.83 -8.05 -18.75
CA ALA A 198 -13.30 -9.27 -18.09
C ALA A 198 -14.06 -10.17 -19.08
N VAL A 199 -14.97 -9.59 -19.88
CA VAL A 199 -15.73 -10.32 -20.90
C VAL A 199 -14.82 -10.89 -21.98
N LYS A 200 -13.85 -10.10 -22.49
CA LYS A 200 -12.88 -10.55 -23.50
C LYS A 200 -11.97 -11.67 -22.98
N ALA A 201 -11.59 -11.63 -21.70
CA ALA A 201 -10.82 -12.67 -21.04
C ALA A 201 -11.65 -13.94 -20.70
N GLY A 202 -12.93 -13.96 -21.04
CA GLY A 202 -13.80 -15.12 -20.83
C GLY A 202 -14.43 -15.21 -19.43
N TYR A 203 -14.40 -14.13 -18.66
CA TYR A 203 -15.11 -14.03 -17.38
C TYR A 203 -16.59 -13.69 -17.58
N SER A 204 -17.40 -14.04 -16.58
CA SER A 204 -18.81 -13.72 -16.54
C SER A 204 -18.99 -12.23 -16.23
N PRO A 205 -19.78 -11.49 -17.02
CA PRO A 205 -20.05 -10.07 -16.75
C PRO A 205 -20.76 -9.85 -15.40
N ARG A 206 -21.42 -10.89 -14.87
CA ARG A 206 -22.08 -10.86 -13.57
C ARG A 206 -21.10 -10.67 -12.40
N GLY A 207 -19.82 -11.01 -12.58
CA GLY A 207 -18.78 -10.79 -11.57
C GLY A 207 -18.64 -9.33 -11.15
N MET A 208 -18.79 -8.40 -12.11
CA MET A 208 -18.78 -6.96 -11.83
C MET A 208 -20.00 -6.54 -10.99
N ILE A 209 -21.20 -7.03 -11.34
CA ILE A 209 -22.43 -6.72 -10.61
C ILE A 209 -22.33 -7.20 -9.15
N GLU A 210 -21.89 -8.43 -8.91
CA GLU A 210 -21.75 -8.96 -7.55
C GLU A 210 -20.69 -8.18 -6.74
N THR A 211 -19.56 -7.84 -7.38
CA THR A 211 -18.54 -6.99 -6.76
C THR A 211 -19.11 -5.62 -6.37
N HIS A 212 -19.80 -4.94 -7.29
CA HIS A 212 -20.43 -3.64 -7.05
C HIS A 212 -21.45 -3.68 -5.89
N LYS A 213 -22.26 -4.75 -5.78
CA LYS A 213 -23.17 -4.95 -4.65
C LYS A 213 -22.41 -5.10 -3.33
N VAL A 214 -21.34 -5.91 -3.30
CA VAL A 214 -20.50 -6.09 -2.12
C VAL A 214 -19.93 -4.75 -1.65
N LEU A 215 -19.34 -3.96 -2.56
CA LEU A 215 -18.75 -2.65 -2.23
C LEU A 215 -19.82 -1.66 -1.74
N LEU A 216 -20.99 -1.61 -2.40
CA LEU A 216 -22.09 -0.72 -2.00
C LEU A 216 -22.66 -1.09 -0.62
N ALA A 217 -22.79 -2.38 -0.30
CA ALA A 217 -23.26 -2.83 1.01
C ALA A 217 -22.31 -2.44 2.14
N LEU A 218 -20.99 -2.51 1.89
CA LEU A 218 -19.97 -2.10 2.86
C LEU A 218 -19.99 -0.59 3.13
N GLN A 219 -20.35 0.22 2.13
CA GLN A 219 -20.50 1.66 2.28
C GLN A 219 -21.74 2.07 3.11
N GLN A 220 -22.84 1.30 3.03
CA GLN A 220 -24.10 1.63 3.70
C GLN A 220 -24.12 1.24 5.20
N GLY A 221 -23.21 0.36 5.65
CA GLY A 221 -23.08 0.01 7.06
C GLY A 221 -22.58 1.19 7.90
N LYS A 222 -23.32 1.58 8.94
CA LYS A 222 -23.02 2.67 9.89
C LYS A 222 -21.79 2.42 10.77
N VAL A 223 -20.64 2.14 10.19
CA VAL A 223 -19.35 2.17 10.87
C VAL A 223 -18.70 3.50 10.52
N SER A 224 -18.89 4.49 11.38
CA SER A 224 -18.14 5.75 11.32
C SER A 224 -16.66 5.42 11.17
N LEU A 225 -16.01 5.96 10.13
CA LEU A 225 -14.68 5.64 9.55
C LEU A 225 -14.66 4.78 8.26
N VAL A 226 -15.81 4.34 7.71
CA VAL A 226 -15.90 3.88 6.31
C VAL A 226 -15.60 5.03 5.30
N GLU A 227 -15.59 6.28 5.76
CA GLU A 227 -15.27 7.49 4.98
C GLU A 227 -13.82 7.60 4.47
N ARG A 228 -12.86 6.75 4.86
CA ARG A 228 -11.45 6.92 4.42
C ARG A 228 -10.79 5.75 3.70
N MET A 229 -11.41 4.57 3.58
CA MET A 229 -10.74 3.40 2.99
C MET A 229 -11.43 2.79 1.76
N PHE A 230 -12.56 3.36 1.35
CA PHE A 230 -13.04 3.41 -0.05
C PHE A 230 -12.73 4.77 -0.71
N ALA A 231 -11.82 5.54 -0.12
CA ALA A 231 -11.59 6.94 -0.49
C ALA A 231 -10.98 7.11 -1.88
N SER A 232 -10.29 6.10 -2.41
CA SER A 232 -9.71 6.18 -3.74
C SER A 232 -10.78 6.19 -4.84
N HIS A 233 -11.67 5.20 -4.79
CA HIS A 233 -12.66 4.87 -5.83
C HIS A 233 -14.04 4.54 -5.21
N PRO A 234 -14.80 5.53 -4.68
CA PRO A 234 -16.06 5.25 -3.99
C PRO A 234 -17.09 4.62 -4.95
N MET A 235 -17.67 3.51 -4.50
CA MET A 235 -18.81 2.87 -5.17
C MET A 235 -20.07 3.75 -5.06
N SER A 236 -21.03 3.58 -5.98
CA SER A 236 -22.31 4.30 -5.98
C SER A 236 -23.45 3.45 -6.54
N ALA A 237 -24.69 3.78 -6.18
CA ALA A 237 -25.87 3.16 -6.80
C ALA A 237 -25.94 3.42 -8.32
N GLU A 238 -25.41 4.55 -8.78
CA GLU A 238 -25.34 4.91 -10.19
C GLU A 238 -24.39 4.00 -10.98
N ARG A 239 -23.18 3.75 -10.46
CA ARG A 239 -22.22 2.82 -11.09
C ARG A 239 -22.75 1.39 -11.14
N LEU A 240 -23.45 0.93 -10.08
CA LEU A 240 -24.11 -0.38 -10.09
C LEU A 240 -25.20 -0.45 -11.17
N ALA A 241 -26.07 0.56 -11.25
CA ALA A 241 -27.14 0.61 -12.25
C ALA A 241 -26.58 0.69 -13.68
N THR A 242 -25.47 1.40 -13.89
CA THR A 242 -24.78 1.44 -15.19
C THR A 242 -24.21 0.07 -15.55
N ALA A 243 -23.49 -0.60 -14.64
CA ALA A 243 -22.99 -1.95 -14.88
C ALA A 243 -24.13 -2.93 -15.22
N GLN A 244 -25.26 -2.86 -14.51
CA GLN A 244 -26.44 -3.69 -14.83
C GLN A 244 -26.94 -3.47 -16.26
N ARG A 245 -27.11 -2.20 -16.68
CA ARG A 245 -27.54 -1.86 -18.04
C ARG A 245 -26.54 -2.31 -19.10
N GLU A 246 -25.24 -2.15 -18.85
CA GLU A 246 -24.21 -2.60 -19.78
C GLU A 246 -24.24 -4.13 -19.95
N VAL A 247 -24.40 -4.87 -18.84
CA VAL A 247 -24.56 -6.33 -18.89
C VAL A 247 -25.83 -6.76 -19.63
N GLU A 248 -26.95 -6.08 -19.41
CA GLU A 248 -28.21 -6.35 -20.14
C GLU A 248 -28.09 -6.13 -21.65
N GLY A 249 -27.20 -5.22 -22.08
CA GLY A 249 -26.91 -4.95 -23.49
C GLY A 249 -25.98 -5.97 -24.17
N LEU A 250 -25.34 -6.89 -23.42
CA LEU A 250 -24.45 -7.90 -23.98
C LEU A 250 -25.23 -9.01 -24.72
N PRO A 251 -24.59 -9.78 -25.62
CA PRO A 251 -25.22 -10.97 -26.21
C PRO A 251 -25.69 -11.98 -25.14
N PRO A 252 -26.85 -12.65 -25.32
CA PRO A 252 -27.41 -13.58 -24.32
C PRO A 252 -26.44 -14.68 -23.86
N GLU A 253 -25.60 -15.18 -24.75
CA GLU A 253 -24.58 -16.19 -24.46
C GLU A 253 -23.47 -15.68 -23.52
N ILE A 254 -23.16 -14.38 -23.57
CA ILE A 254 -22.21 -13.74 -22.66
C ILE A 254 -22.86 -13.50 -21.31
N GLN A 255 -24.11 -13.03 -21.29
CA GLN A 255 -24.89 -12.85 -20.06
C GLN A 255 -25.05 -14.15 -19.28
N ALA A 256 -25.24 -15.27 -19.99
CA ALA A 256 -25.47 -16.59 -19.43
C ALA A 256 -24.20 -17.28 -18.89
N ARG A 257 -23.00 -16.68 -19.04
CA ARG A 257 -21.75 -17.29 -18.53
C ARG A 257 -21.85 -17.53 -17.01
N PRO A 258 -21.62 -18.76 -16.54
CA PRO A 258 -21.74 -19.08 -15.12
C PRO A 258 -20.64 -18.39 -14.32
N LEU A 259 -20.95 -18.05 -13.06
CA LEU A 259 -19.95 -17.60 -12.09
C LEU A 259 -19.11 -18.80 -11.63
N ARG A 260 -17.80 -18.63 -11.60
CA ARG A 260 -16.78 -19.57 -11.09
C ARG A 260 -16.72 -19.48 -9.56
N VAL A 261 -17.83 -19.84 -8.91
CA VAL A 261 -17.98 -19.81 -7.44
C VAL A 261 -17.16 -20.91 -6.78
N GLU A 262 -17.34 -22.16 -7.18
CA GLU A 262 -16.69 -23.31 -6.52
C GLU A 262 -15.14 -23.32 -6.67
N PRO A 263 -14.56 -23.05 -7.85
CA PRO A 263 -13.11 -22.91 -7.96
C PRO A 263 -12.55 -21.81 -7.07
N TYR A 264 -13.27 -20.69 -6.95
CA TYR A 264 -12.89 -19.59 -6.08
C TYR A 264 -12.97 -19.97 -4.61
N ARG A 265 -14.07 -20.57 -4.16
CA ARG A 265 -14.23 -21.02 -2.78
C ARG A 265 -13.17 -22.02 -2.36
N ALA A 266 -12.77 -22.92 -3.25
CA ALA A 266 -11.68 -23.86 -2.97
C ALA A 266 -10.35 -23.15 -2.66
N VAL A 267 -10.02 -22.09 -3.42
CA VAL A 267 -8.79 -21.29 -3.22
C VAL A 267 -8.94 -20.34 -2.02
N ALA A 268 -10.09 -19.68 -1.87
CA ALA A 268 -10.32 -18.65 -0.88
C ALA A 268 -10.77 -19.21 0.49
N ALA A 269 -10.97 -20.52 0.64
CA ALA A 269 -11.46 -21.13 1.89
C ALA A 269 -10.68 -20.67 3.14
N PRO A 270 -9.33 -20.61 3.15
CA PRO A 270 -8.60 -20.09 4.31
C PRO A 270 -8.91 -18.62 4.61
N LEU A 271 -9.05 -17.78 3.56
CA LEU A 271 -9.40 -16.36 3.72
C LEU A 271 -10.80 -16.17 4.28
N LEU A 272 -11.77 -16.93 3.78
CA LEU A 272 -13.16 -16.88 4.23
C LEU A 272 -13.30 -17.35 5.68
N ALA A 273 -12.60 -18.42 6.06
CA ALA A 273 -12.58 -18.93 7.42
C ALA A 273 -11.95 -17.94 8.41
N ALA A 274 -10.84 -17.30 8.02
CA ALA A 274 -10.13 -16.34 8.88
C ALA A 274 -10.79 -14.96 8.95
N ARG A 275 -11.75 -14.65 8.06
CA ARG A 275 -12.36 -13.31 7.92
C ARG A 275 -12.82 -12.69 9.24
N PRO A 276 -13.55 -13.37 10.14
CA PRO A 276 -13.97 -12.76 11.40
C PRO A 276 -12.82 -12.27 12.28
N ALA A 277 -11.67 -12.95 12.27
CA ALA A 277 -10.47 -12.50 12.99
C ALA A 277 -9.85 -11.26 12.33
N TRP A 278 -9.82 -11.21 11.00
CA TRP A 278 -9.29 -10.06 10.27
C TRP A 278 -10.19 -8.83 10.32
N ASP A 279 -11.52 -9.00 10.37
CA ASP A 279 -12.46 -7.91 10.59
C ASP A 279 -12.25 -7.28 11.98
N LEU A 280 -12.02 -8.10 13.03
CA LEU A 280 -11.62 -7.61 14.36
C LEU A 280 -10.27 -6.90 14.34
N ALA A 281 -9.30 -7.41 13.59
CA ALA A 281 -7.98 -6.80 13.48
C ALA A 281 -8.01 -5.43 12.78
N ALA A 282 -8.80 -5.29 11.72
CA ALA A 282 -9.07 -4.02 11.06
C ALA A 282 -9.72 -3.01 12.02
N GLU A 283 -10.74 -3.43 12.76
CA GLU A 283 -11.38 -2.59 13.79
C GLU A 283 -10.37 -2.19 14.88
N GLY A 284 -9.59 -3.14 15.39
CA GLY A 284 -8.53 -2.89 16.37
C GLY A 284 -7.50 -1.88 15.89
N ARG A 285 -7.06 -1.97 14.63
CA ARG A 285 -6.13 -0.99 14.04
C ARG A 285 -6.73 0.41 13.97
N ARG A 286 -8.01 0.53 13.59
CA ARG A 286 -8.72 1.82 13.60
C ARG A 286 -8.83 2.40 15.01
N LEU A 287 -9.09 1.57 16.01
CA LEU A 287 -9.13 1.97 17.41
C LEU A 287 -7.76 2.43 17.92
N LEU A 288 -6.66 1.77 17.51
CA LEU A 288 -5.30 2.24 17.79
C LEU A 288 -5.04 3.62 17.20
N ALA A 289 -5.41 3.83 15.93
CA ALA A 289 -5.28 5.13 15.26
C ALA A 289 -6.12 6.23 15.95
N ALA A 290 -7.28 5.86 16.51
CA ALA A 290 -8.12 6.75 17.31
C ALA A 290 -7.67 6.89 18.78
N LYS A 291 -6.51 6.33 19.16
CA LYS A 291 -5.96 6.29 20.52
C LYS A 291 -6.89 5.62 21.56
N LYS A 292 -7.84 4.79 21.13
CA LYS A 292 -8.74 4.00 21.99
C LYS A 292 -8.09 2.68 22.38
N VAL A 293 -7.01 2.76 23.15
CA VAL A 293 -6.09 1.63 23.42
C VAL A 293 -6.79 0.42 24.05
N ARG A 294 -7.66 0.62 25.04
CA ARG A 294 -8.35 -0.50 25.72
C ARG A 294 -9.29 -1.26 24.78
N GLU A 295 -10.05 -0.54 23.97
CA GLU A 295 -10.95 -1.15 22.98
C GLU A 295 -10.14 -1.86 21.89
N ALA A 296 -9.05 -1.25 21.42
CA ALA A 296 -8.15 -1.85 20.44
C ALA A 296 -7.53 -3.16 20.93
N GLU A 297 -6.99 -3.17 22.15
CA GLU A 297 -6.36 -4.35 22.75
C GLU A 297 -7.37 -5.51 22.87
N ALA A 298 -8.59 -5.24 23.33
CA ALA A 298 -9.63 -6.26 23.42
C ALA A 298 -9.94 -6.91 22.06
N LYS A 299 -10.07 -6.09 21.00
CA LYS A 299 -10.33 -6.56 19.63
C LYS A 299 -9.16 -7.37 19.07
N LEU A 300 -7.94 -6.89 19.26
CA LEU A 300 -6.73 -7.53 18.72
C LEU A 300 -6.39 -8.82 19.47
N ALA A 301 -6.59 -8.85 20.79
CA ALA A 301 -6.46 -10.07 21.58
C ALA A 301 -7.48 -11.13 21.14
N GLU A 302 -8.73 -10.74 20.87
CA GLU A 302 -9.74 -11.65 20.33
C GLU A 302 -9.38 -12.16 18.93
N ALA A 303 -8.94 -11.26 18.05
CA ALA A 303 -8.47 -11.63 16.72
C ALA A 303 -7.32 -12.66 16.79
N ALA A 304 -6.32 -12.43 17.64
CA ALA A 304 -5.18 -13.32 17.82
C ALA A 304 -5.58 -14.69 18.38
N ARG A 305 -6.61 -14.75 19.25
CA ARG A 305 -7.16 -16.04 19.74
C ARG A 305 -7.90 -16.81 18.64
N ARG A 306 -8.62 -16.11 17.77
CA ARG A 306 -9.37 -16.73 16.67
C ARG A 306 -8.45 -17.23 15.56
N GLU A 307 -7.41 -16.48 15.24
CA GLU A 307 -6.43 -16.82 14.20
C GLU A 307 -4.99 -16.79 14.75
N PRO A 308 -4.58 -17.80 15.54
CA PRO A 308 -3.31 -17.78 16.28
C PRO A 308 -2.08 -17.89 15.38
N ARG A 309 -2.24 -18.23 14.09
CA ARG A 309 -1.16 -18.30 13.10
C ARG A 309 -1.03 -17.02 12.27
N ALA A 310 -1.90 -16.03 12.44
CA ALA A 310 -1.79 -14.75 11.76
C ALA A 310 -0.71 -13.86 12.41
N GLY A 311 0.51 -13.89 11.86
CA GLY A 311 1.63 -13.11 12.37
C GLY A 311 1.38 -11.61 12.42
N MET A 312 0.66 -11.05 11.42
CA MET A 312 0.33 -9.62 11.42
C MET A 312 -0.72 -9.26 12.48
N ILE A 313 -1.71 -10.12 12.74
CA ILE A 313 -2.66 -9.90 13.84
C ILE A 313 -1.92 -9.84 15.18
N ARG A 314 -0.98 -10.76 15.41
CA ARG A 314 -0.13 -10.75 16.61
C ARG A 314 0.77 -9.52 16.70
N THR A 315 1.32 -9.09 15.56
CA THR A 315 2.09 -7.85 15.47
C THR A 315 1.27 -6.64 15.92
N LEU A 316 0.03 -6.51 15.41
CA LEU A 316 -0.87 -5.44 15.81
C LEU A 316 -1.27 -5.55 17.30
N HIS A 317 -1.51 -6.77 17.80
CA HIS A 317 -1.77 -7.00 19.23
C HIS A 317 -0.58 -6.58 20.10
N ALA A 318 0.66 -6.90 19.70
CA ALA A 318 1.86 -6.44 20.38
C ALA A 318 1.92 -4.90 20.46
N VAL A 319 1.59 -4.18 19.39
CA VAL A 319 1.50 -2.71 19.41
C VAL A 319 0.47 -2.22 20.43
N SER A 320 -0.71 -2.84 20.47
CA SER A 320 -1.74 -2.47 21.45
C SER A 320 -1.28 -2.70 22.89
N LEU A 321 -0.50 -3.75 23.15
CA LEU A 321 0.08 -4.05 24.46
C LEU A 321 1.18 -3.06 24.85
N VAL A 322 2.00 -2.59 23.89
CA VAL A 322 2.96 -1.49 24.13
C VAL A 322 2.21 -0.23 24.56
N MET A 323 1.16 0.15 23.83
CA MET A 323 0.36 1.34 24.14
C MET A 323 -0.41 1.20 25.47
N ALA A 324 -0.67 -0.03 25.90
CA ALA A 324 -1.28 -0.34 27.20
C ALA A 324 -0.25 -0.51 28.33
N GLU A 325 1.03 -0.19 28.09
CA GLU A 325 2.16 -0.32 29.03
C GLU A 325 2.46 -1.76 29.51
N ARG A 326 1.95 -2.78 28.81
CA ARG A 326 2.13 -4.22 29.11
C ARG A 326 3.36 -4.78 28.39
N LYS A 327 4.53 -4.22 28.66
CA LYS A 327 5.78 -4.46 27.91
C LYS A 327 6.21 -5.93 27.81
N GLY A 328 6.04 -6.72 28.88
CA GLY A 328 6.42 -8.14 28.88
C GLY A 328 5.57 -8.98 27.93
N GLU A 329 4.26 -8.73 27.90
CA GLU A 329 3.33 -9.40 26.99
C GLU A 329 3.53 -8.92 25.55
N ALA A 330 3.76 -7.62 25.37
CA ALA A 330 4.08 -7.05 24.06
C ALA A 330 5.32 -7.72 23.44
N ALA A 331 6.38 -7.96 24.23
CA ALA A 331 7.59 -8.64 23.74
C ALA A 331 7.33 -10.09 23.31
N ALA A 332 6.47 -10.81 24.03
CA ALA A 332 6.10 -12.18 23.65
C ALA A 332 5.31 -12.20 22.33
N GLU A 333 4.28 -11.36 22.19
CA GLU A 333 3.50 -11.25 20.95
C GLU A 333 4.32 -10.74 19.77
N ALA A 334 5.26 -9.82 20.01
CA ALA A 334 6.15 -9.30 18.97
C ALA A 334 7.08 -10.39 18.41
N ARG A 335 7.65 -11.25 19.28
CA ARG A 335 8.49 -12.39 18.85
C ARG A 335 7.70 -13.34 17.96
N GLU A 336 6.52 -13.74 18.42
CA GLU A 336 5.69 -14.71 17.68
C GLU A 336 5.13 -14.10 16.39
N GLY A 337 4.69 -12.84 16.43
CA GLY A 337 4.26 -12.10 15.26
C GLY A 337 5.33 -12.02 14.18
N ALA A 338 6.57 -11.64 14.55
CA ALA A 338 7.69 -11.60 13.62
C ALA A 338 8.13 -13.00 13.14
N ARG A 339 7.98 -14.04 13.95
CA ARG A 339 8.27 -15.42 13.54
C ARG A 339 7.28 -15.90 12.47
N LEU A 340 6.00 -15.56 12.62
CA LEU A 340 4.93 -15.98 11.70
C LEU A 340 4.85 -15.09 10.45
N ALA A 341 5.21 -13.81 10.55
CA ALA A 341 5.19 -12.84 9.46
C ALA A 341 6.62 -12.45 9.01
N GLU A 342 7.44 -13.46 8.69
CA GLU A 342 8.84 -13.28 8.26
C GLU A 342 9.01 -12.45 6.97
N HIS A 343 7.95 -12.39 6.16
CA HIS A 343 7.91 -11.67 4.87
C HIS A 343 7.39 -10.22 5.00
N ALA A 344 6.88 -9.84 6.17
CA ALA A 344 6.25 -8.54 6.40
C ALA A 344 7.19 -7.60 7.15
N PHE A 345 7.60 -6.53 6.49
CA PHE A 345 8.49 -5.50 7.01
C PHE A 345 8.00 -4.96 8.35
N LEU A 346 6.70 -4.62 8.45
CA LEU A 346 6.14 -4.03 9.65
C LEU A 346 6.28 -4.95 10.88
N ALA A 347 6.08 -6.25 10.71
CA ALA A 347 6.24 -7.22 11.79
C ALA A 347 7.70 -7.29 12.29
N GLN A 348 8.65 -7.31 11.36
CA GLN A 348 10.09 -7.35 11.68
C GLN A 348 10.55 -6.03 12.32
N PHE A 349 10.13 -4.90 11.74
CA PHE A 349 10.48 -3.58 12.24
C PHE A 349 9.96 -3.34 13.66
N LEU A 350 8.67 -3.61 13.91
CA LEU A 350 8.06 -3.42 15.23
C LEU A 350 8.63 -4.39 16.26
N ALA A 351 8.85 -5.67 15.91
CA ALA A 351 9.50 -6.60 16.83
C ALA A 351 10.93 -6.17 17.15
N GLY A 352 11.68 -5.69 16.15
CA GLY A 352 12.97 -5.06 16.33
C GLY A 352 12.93 -3.95 17.37
N GLN A 353 11.97 -3.03 17.24
CA GLN A 353 11.81 -1.91 18.17
C GLN A 353 11.39 -2.36 19.58
N ILE A 354 10.39 -3.24 19.70
CA ILE A 354 9.84 -3.70 21.00
C ILE A 354 10.89 -4.50 21.78
N LEU A 355 11.74 -5.25 21.08
CA LEU A 355 12.74 -6.12 21.71
C LEU A 355 14.04 -5.41 22.08
N LEU A 356 14.23 -4.13 21.72
CA LEU A 356 15.48 -3.39 21.99
C LEU A 356 15.91 -3.43 23.47
N ASP A 357 14.94 -3.27 24.37
CA ASP A 357 15.16 -3.33 25.81
C ASP A 357 15.30 -4.76 26.35
N PRO A 358 14.32 -5.66 26.15
CA PRO A 358 14.36 -6.98 26.77
C PRO A 358 15.37 -7.93 26.12
N ASP A 359 15.74 -7.72 24.85
CA ASP A 359 16.56 -8.66 24.07
C ASP A 359 17.19 -7.99 22.83
N ALA A 360 18.26 -7.24 23.04
CA ALA A 360 18.92 -6.48 21.97
C ALA A 360 19.48 -7.37 20.84
N ALA A 361 19.78 -8.65 21.11
CA ALA A 361 20.26 -9.59 20.11
C ALA A 361 19.12 -10.00 19.17
N ALA A 362 17.97 -10.41 19.72
CA ALA A 362 16.78 -10.70 18.93
C ALA A 362 16.30 -9.45 18.17
N ALA A 363 16.35 -8.27 18.81
CA ALA A 363 16.03 -7.00 18.17
C ALA A 363 16.87 -6.75 16.92
N LEU A 364 18.20 -6.94 17.01
CA LEU A 364 19.11 -6.75 15.88
C LEU A 364 18.77 -7.70 14.72
N GLU A 365 18.51 -8.98 15.01
CA GLU A 365 18.13 -9.96 13.98
C GLU A 365 16.83 -9.56 13.25
N ARG A 366 15.81 -9.11 13.99
CA ARG A 366 14.56 -8.64 13.39
C ARG A 366 14.78 -7.38 12.54
N LEU A 367 15.64 -6.46 12.98
CA LEU A 367 15.96 -5.24 12.22
C LEU A 367 16.79 -5.54 10.97
N ASP A 368 17.70 -6.52 11.02
CA ASP A 368 18.41 -7.01 9.83
C ASP A 368 17.42 -7.63 8.82
N ARG A 369 16.43 -8.38 9.31
CA ARG A 369 15.36 -8.89 8.44
C ARG A 369 14.53 -7.76 7.83
N ALA A 370 14.15 -6.75 8.63
CA ALA A 370 13.43 -5.57 8.14
C ALA A 370 14.22 -4.84 7.04
N GLU A 371 15.52 -4.65 7.22
CA GLU A 371 16.42 -4.05 6.21
C GLU A 371 16.45 -4.86 4.91
N SER A 372 16.41 -6.20 4.99
CA SER A 372 16.37 -7.06 3.79
C SER A 372 15.06 -6.97 3.02
N LEU A 373 13.94 -6.68 3.71
CA LEU A 373 12.60 -6.60 3.12
C LEU A 373 12.34 -5.23 2.50
N LEU A 374 12.81 -4.16 3.15
CA LEU A 374 12.66 -2.79 2.68
C LEU A 374 13.96 -2.01 2.97
N PRO A 375 14.95 -2.07 2.07
CA PRO A 375 16.23 -1.41 2.27
C PRO A 375 16.09 0.11 2.17
N GLY A 376 17.01 0.83 2.82
CA GLY A 376 17.07 2.29 2.71
C GLY A 376 16.24 3.04 3.76
N VAL A 377 15.51 2.35 4.63
CA VAL A 377 14.77 3.00 5.73
C VAL A 377 15.76 3.48 6.80
N ALA A 378 15.90 4.81 6.93
CA ALA A 378 16.84 5.41 7.89
C ALA A 378 16.57 4.97 9.35
N GLN A 379 15.28 4.84 9.71
CA GLN A 379 14.87 4.41 11.05
C GLN A 379 15.35 2.99 11.38
N VAL A 380 15.35 2.07 10.41
CA VAL A 380 15.89 0.71 10.60
C VAL A 380 17.38 0.79 10.92
N ALA A 381 18.15 1.54 10.13
CA ALA A 381 19.58 1.72 10.35
C ALA A 381 19.88 2.35 11.74
N TYR A 382 19.08 3.34 12.16
CA TYR A 382 19.20 3.94 13.48
C TYR A 382 18.95 2.92 14.61
N LEU A 383 17.85 2.17 14.55
CA LEU A 383 17.54 1.17 15.58
C LEU A 383 18.56 0.02 15.61
N ARG A 384 19.14 -0.36 14.47
CA ARG A 384 20.27 -1.31 14.42
C ARG A 384 21.47 -0.77 15.18
N GLY A 385 21.77 0.53 15.03
CA GLY A 385 22.78 1.22 15.83
C GLY A 385 22.50 1.10 17.33
N VAL A 386 21.26 1.36 17.76
CA VAL A 386 20.85 1.26 19.17
C VAL A 386 21.01 -0.16 19.70
N ALA A 387 20.60 -1.17 18.93
CA ALA A 387 20.77 -2.57 19.31
C ALA A 387 22.25 -2.95 19.45
N LEU A 388 23.09 -2.53 18.48
CA LEU A 388 24.53 -2.80 18.49
C LEU A 388 25.25 -2.13 19.67
N GLU A 389 24.84 -0.92 20.08
CA GLU A 389 25.37 -0.29 21.28
C GLU A 389 25.06 -1.09 22.55
N ARG A 390 23.81 -1.56 22.68
CA ARG A 390 23.39 -2.41 23.81
C ARG A 390 24.14 -3.73 23.85
N LEU A 391 24.49 -4.26 22.69
CA LEU A 391 25.34 -5.43 22.51
C LEU A 391 26.84 -5.13 22.69
N LYS A 392 27.22 -3.90 23.05
CA LYS A 392 28.61 -3.46 23.24
C LYS A 392 29.47 -3.62 21.97
N ARG A 393 28.88 -3.35 20.79
CA ARG A 393 29.52 -3.39 19.45
C ARG A 393 29.65 -1.98 18.86
N PRO A 394 30.45 -1.08 19.46
CA PRO A 394 30.42 0.36 19.18
C PRO A 394 30.87 0.74 17.76
N ARG A 395 31.79 -0.01 17.15
CA ARG A 395 32.23 0.25 15.76
C ARG A 395 31.12 -0.02 14.75
N GLU A 396 30.40 -1.11 14.95
CA GLU A 396 29.28 -1.49 14.10
C GLU A 396 28.08 -0.58 14.33
N ALA A 397 27.83 -0.19 15.58
CA ALA A 397 26.82 0.81 15.92
C ALA A 397 27.09 2.13 15.19
N ALA A 398 28.34 2.63 15.23
CA ALA A 398 28.72 3.84 14.51
C ALA A 398 28.52 3.71 12.99
N GLN A 399 28.77 2.54 12.41
CA GLN A 399 28.48 2.32 10.99
C GLN A 399 26.98 2.40 10.69
N ALA A 400 26.16 1.74 11.51
CA ALA A 400 24.71 1.78 11.36
C ALA A 400 24.15 3.22 11.49
N TYR A 401 24.67 4.02 12.42
CA TYR A 401 24.31 5.43 12.54
C TYR A 401 24.76 6.27 11.34
N ARG A 402 25.96 6.06 10.79
CA ARG A 402 26.37 6.75 9.55
C ARG A 402 25.41 6.46 8.41
N THR A 403 25.03 5.20 8.24
CA THR A 403 24.01 4.81 7.25
C THR A 403 22.67 5.50 7.50
N ALA A 404 22.24 5.69 8.75
CA ALA A 404 21.04 6.44 9.07
C ALA A 404 21.16 7.94 8.70
N VAL A 405 22.33 8.56 8.92
CA VAL A 405 22.62 9.95 8.48
C VAL A 405 22.59 10.07 6.96
N GLU A 406 23.21 9.14 6.25
CA GLU A 406 23.24 9.13 4.77
C GLU A 406 21.85 9.02 4.15
N ARG A 407 20.96 8.23 4.78
CA ARG A 407 19.60 7.98 4.30
C ARG A 407 18.61 9.09 4.68
N ASP A 408 18.90 9.86 5.71
CA ASP A 408 18.06 10.96 6.19
C ASP A 408 18.87 12.21 6.57
N PRO A 409 19.66 12.80 5.64
CA PRO A 409 20.66 13.81 5.99
C PRO A 409 20.08 15.12 6.52
N GLN A 410 18.80 15.40 6.21
CA GLN A 410 18.10 16.61 6.65
C GLN A 410 16.94 16.32 7.60
N GLY A 411 16.61 15.05 7.84
CA GLY A 411 15.50 14.68 8.72
C GLY A 411 15.92 14.34 10.14
N GLN A 412 14.91 14.01 10.94
CA GLN A 412 15.04 13.85 12.38
C GLN A 412 15.87 12.60 12.74
N VAL A 413 15.79 11.55 11.94
CA VAL A 413 16.50 10.28 12.20
C VAL A 413 17.98 10.48 11.95
N GLY A 414 18.36 11.10 10.83
CA GLY A 414 19.76 11.40 10.55
C GLY A 414 20.33 12.39 11.57
N ALA A 415 19.57 13.41 11.98
CA ALA A 415 20.00 14.32 13.05
C ALA A 415 20.21 13.59 14.40
N ALA A 416 19.33 12.65 14.76
CA ALA A 416 19.50 11.82 15.96
C ALA A 416 20.71 10.90 15.87
N ALA A 417 20.92 10.25 14.73
CA ALA A 417 22.08 9.42 14.46
C ALA A 417 23.40 10.22 14.51
N ALA A 418 23.42 11.43 13.95
CA ALA A 418 24.57 12.32 13.99
C ALA A 418 24.91 12.76 15.42
N ARG A 419 23.91 13.10 16.25
CA ARG A 419 24.13 13.37 17.68
C ARG A 419 24.71 12.15 18.39
N ARG A 420 24.17 10.96 18.12
CA ARG A 420 24.65 9.73 18.76
C ARG A 420 26.08 9.39 18.35
N LEU A 421 26.47 9.63 17.10
CA LEU A 421 27.85 9.50 16.63
C LEU A 421 28.81 10.43 17.38
N GLN A 422 28.41 11.69 17.61
CA GLN A 422 29.22 12.65 18.37
C GLN A 422 29.39 12.21 19.82
N GLU A 423 28.33 11.75 20.47
CA GLU A 423 28.38 11.21 21.84
C GLU A 423 29.30 9.98 21.95
N LEU A 424 29.36 9.16 20.91
CA LEU A 424 30.25 8.01 20.81
C LEU A 424 31.69 8.37 20.39
N GLY A 425 32.01 9.66 20.20
CA GLY A 425 33.34 10.13 19.83
C GLY A 425 33.66 10.03 18.33
N TYR A 426 32.68 9.71 17.48
CA TYR A 426 32.84 9.69 16.02
C TYR A 426 32.44 11.07 15.46
N ARG A 427 33.42 11.94 15.23
CA ARG A 427 33.18 13.25 14.60
C ARG A 427 33.09 13.11 13.07
N PRO A 428 32.27 13.92 12.38
CA PRO A 428 32.35 14.04 10.93
C PRO A 428 33.76 14.49 10.55
N ALA A 429 34.32 13.95 9.46
CA ALA A 429 35.58 14.46 8.94
C ALA A 429 35.42 15.95 8.60
N GLU A 430 36.22 16.81 9.22
CA GLU A 430 36.29 18.22 8.85
C GLU A 430 36.77 18.30 7.39
N GLY A 431 35.92 18.76 6.47
CA GLY A 431 36.39 19.25 5.16
C GLY A 431 35.89 18.57 3.88
N GLY A 432 34.79 17.81 3.89
CA GLY A 432 34.17 17.31 2.64
C GLY A 432 32.75 17.85 2.45
N ARG A 433 32.58 18.99 1.78
CA ARG A 433 31.31 19.36 1.13
C ARG A 433 31.41 19.03 -0.37
N PRO A 434 30.28 18.71 -1.04
CA PRO A 434 30.25 18.37 -2.46
C PRO A 434 30.76 19.49 -3.37
#